data_AF-A0A060BSL5-F1
#
_entry.id   AF-A0A060BSL5-F1
#
_cell.length_a   1.000
_cell.length_b   1.000
_cell.length_c   1.000
_cell.angle_alpha   90.00
_cell.angle_beta   90.00
_cell.angle_gamma   90.00
#
_symmetry.space_group_name_H-M   'P 1'
#
loop_
_entity.id
_entity.type
_entity.pdbx_description
1 polymer ?
#
loop_
_entity_poly.entity_id
_entity_poly.type
_entity_poly.pdbx_seq_one_letter_code
_entity_poly.pdbx_strand_id
1 'polypeptide(L)'
;GKWIAAAVIGAVVDRTPLGWDDTVDKWLPEFKGNTKGTIRLRQLLSHTSGVRPYLPEPRVDNYNHLDSAMVEILPLDTVFKPGTRFQYGGLAMQIAGRMAEKATGKEFETLFEELIAQPLEMRNSHFTPINTDGGHAPMLA
;
A
#
# COMPACT_ATOMS: atom_id res chain seq x y z
N GLY A 1 -9.49 6.30 -3.91
CA GLY A 1 -8.23 6.93 -3.47
C GLY A 1 -7.01 6.60 -4.32
N LYS A 2 -6.97 5.47 -5.06
CA LYS A 2 -5.74 4.94 -5.70
C LYS A 2 -4.85 5.93 -6.45
N TRP A 3 -5.41 6.83 -7.27
CA TRP A 3 -4.58 7.76 -8.04
C TRP A 3 -3.80 8.73 -7.13
N ILE A 4 -4.47 9.31 -6.13
CA ILE A 4 -3.81 10.18 -5.14
C ILE A 4 -2.81 9.37 -4.30
N ALA A 5 -3.15 8.15 -3.88
CA ALA A 5 -2.22 7.30 -3.12
C ALA A 5 -0.94 6.99 -3.93
N ALA A 6 -1.09 6.70 -5.22
CA ALA A 6 0.05 6.50 -6.11
C ALA A 6 0.89 7.78 -6.28
N ALA A 7 0.26 8.96 -6.31
CA ALA A 7 0.97 10.24 -6.36
C ALA A 7 1.78 10.51 -5.07
N VAL A 8 1.24 10.19 -3.88
CA VAL A 8 1.97 10.26 -2.61
C VAL A 8 3.21 9.36 -2.66
N ILE A 9 3.05 8.11 -3.09
CA ILE A 9 4.16 7.15 -3.19
C ILE A 9 5.19 7.64 -4.23
N GLY A 10 4.75 8.21 -5.35
CA GLY A 10 5.63 8.84 -6.33
C GLY A 10 6.43 10.00 -5.75
N ALA A 11 5.79 10.88 -4.97
CA ALA A 11 6.48 11.97 -4.29
C ALA A 11 7.54 11.47 -3.29
N VAL A 12 7.31 10.32 -2.64
CA VAL A 12 8.29 9.66 -1.77
C VAL A 12 9.45 9.06 -2.58
N VAL A 13 9.17 8.42 -3.71
CA VAL A 13 10.20 7.90 -4.63
C VAL A 13 11.12 9.04 -5.10
N ASP A 14 10.57 10.22 -5.40
CA ASP A 14 11.37 11.38 -5.84
C ASP A 14 12.27 11.96 -4.74
N ARG A 15 11.98 11.69 -3.46
CA ARG A 15 12.61 12.35 -2.29
C ARG A 15 13.43 11.41 -1.41
N THR A 16 13.35 10.11 -1.65
CA THR A 16 13.99 9.07 -0.83
C THR A 16 14.67 8.03 -1.71
N PRO A 17 15.50 7.14 -1.15
CA PRO A 17 16.08 6.02 -1.91
C PRO A 17 15.08 4.94 -2.35
N LEU A 18 13.77 5.09 -2.08
CA LEU A 18 12.73 4.16 -2.53
C LEU A 18 12.63 4.16 -4.06
N GLY A 19 12.84 3.00 -4.68
CA GLY A 19 12.75 2.84 -6.13
C GLY A 19 11.55 2.02 -6.59
N TRP A 20 11.06 2.29 -7.81
CA TRP A 20 9.97 1.54 -8.43
C TRP A 20 10.26 0.04 -8.61
N ASP A 21 11.53 -0.31 -8.75
CA ASP A 21 12.02 -1.69 -8.90
C ASP A 21 12.45 -2.34 -7.58
N ASP A 22 12.34 -1.63 -6.46
CA ASP A 22 12.66 -2.20 -5.15
C ASP A 22 11.68 -3.30 -4.78
N THR A 23 12.23 -4.38 -4.23
CA THR A 23 11.48 -5.49 -3.68
C THR A 23 10.87 -5.12 -2.33
N VAL A 24 9.72 -5.73 -2.00
CA VAL A 24 9.04 -5.53 -0.72
C VAL A 24 9.97 -5.82 0.45
N ASP A 25 10.73 -6.92 0.40
CA ASP A 25 11.61 -7.35 1.50
C ASP A 25 12.84 -6.46 1.77
N LYS A 26 13.19 -5.57 0.81
CA LYS A 26 14.20 -4.52 1.00
C LYS A 26 13.74 -3.50 2.05
N TRP A 27 12.45 -3.17 2.04
CA TRP A 27 11.86 -2.15 2.90
C TRP A 27 11.07 -2.72 4.07
N LEU A 28 10.53 -3.94 3.92
CA LEU A 28 9.75 -4.68 4.90
C LEU A 28 10.42 -6.04 5.19
N PRO A 29 11.45 -6.09 6.05
CA PRO A 29 12.21 -7.31 6.33
C PRO A 29 11.36 -8.49 6.83
N GLU A 30 10.18 -8.24 7.40
CA GLU A 30 9.21 -9.24 7.81
C GLU A 30 8.66 -10.08 6.63
N PHE A 31 8.83 -9.62 5.38
CA PHE A 31 8.50 -10.37 4.17
C PHE A 31 9.64 -11.24 3.64
N LYS A 32 10.83 -11.24 4.27
CA LYS A 32 11.95 -12.09 3.84
C LYS A 32 11.58 -13.57 3.90
N GLY A 33 11.89 -14.30 2.83
CA GLY A 33 11.52 -15.71 2.68
C GLY A 33 10.05 -15.96 2.27
N ASN A 34 9.22 -14.92 2.20
CA ASN A 34 7.87 -15.00 1.64
C ASN A 34 7.90 -14.68 0.14
N THR A 35 7.06 -15.34 -0.67
CA THR A 35 6.89 -15.02 -2.11
C THR A 35 6.62 -13.53 -2.33
N LYS A 36 5.82 -12.91 -1.45
CA LYS A 36 5.49 -11.49 -1.49
C LYS A 36 6.70 -10.58 -1.32
N GLY A 37 7.77 -11.03 -0.65
CA GLY A 37 9.00 -10.28 -0.46
C GLY A 37 9.70 -9.91 -1.77
N THR A 38 9.58 -10.76 -2.80
CA THR A 38 10.20 -10.55 -4.12
C THR A 38 9.42 -9.62 -5.05
N ILE A 39 8.21 -9.21 -4.65
CA ILE A 39 7.35 -8.33 -5.44
C ILE A 39 7.97 -6.94 -5.49
N ARG A 40 7.95 -6.29 -6.65
CA ARG A 40 8.43 -4.91 -6.81
C ARG A 40 7.35 -3.89 -6.53
N LEU A 41 7.73 -2.70 -6.05
CA LEU A 41 6.81 -1.59 -5.80
C LEU A 41 5.87 -1.30 -6.99
N ARG A 42 6.42 -1.22 -8.20
CA ARG A 42 5.61 -1.01 -9.41
C ARG A 42 4.57 -2.09 -9.67
N GLN A 43 4.83 -3.34 -9.30
CA GLN A 43 3.89 -4.46 -9.48
C GLN A 43 2.71 -4.38 -8.50
N LEU A 44 2.94 -3.83 -7.31
CA LEU A 44 1.89 -3.56 -6.33
C LEU A 44 0.92 -2.49 -6.86
N LEU A 45 1.45 -1.40 -7.41
CA LEU A 45 0.67 -0.28 -7.94
C LEU A 45 0.01 -0.55 -9.29
N SER A 46 0.52 -1.51 -10.07
CA SER A 46 -0.05 -1.90 -11.36
C SER A 46 -1.01 -3.10 -11.29
N HIS A 47 -1.34 -3.58 -10.09
CA HIS A 47 -2.21 -4.75 -9.89
C HIS A 47 -1.71 -6.04 -10.56
N THR A 48 -0.39 -6.20 -10.65
CA THR A 48 0.26 -7.41 -11.20
C THR A 48 1.08 -8.14 -10.15
N SER A 49 0.83 -7.89 -8.86
CA SER A 49 1.63 -8.41 -7.75
C SER A 49 1.33 -9.87 -7.40
N GLY A 50 0.13 -10.36 -7.69
CA GLY A 50 -0.33 -11.65 -7.19
C GLY A 50 -0.80 -11.62 -5.73
N VAL A 51 -0.75 -10.47 -5.06
CA VAL A 51 -1.32 -10.31 -3.71
C VAL A 51 -2.84 -10.46 -3.81
N ARG A 52 -3.44 -11.12 -2.81
CA ARG A 52 -4.89 -11.30 -2.76
C ARG A 52 -5.61 -9.94 -2.83
N PRO A 53 -6.73 -9.81 -3.55
CA PRO A 53 -7.38 -8.51 -3.72
C PRO A 53 -7.87 -7.86 -2.41
N TYR A 54 -8.46 -8.69 -1.54
CA TYR A 54 -9.07 -8.33 -0.26
C TYR A 54 -8.84 -9.44 0.76
N LEU A 55 -9.09 -9.15 2.04
CA LEU A 55 -9.04 -10.16 3.09
C LEU A 55 -10.12 -11.24 2.87
N PRO A 56 -9.87 -12.48 3.30
CA PRO A 56 -10.90 -13.51 3.30
C PRO A 56 -12.07 -13.14 4.21
N GLU A 57 -13.30 -13.33 3.72
CA GLU A 57 -14.52 -13.15 4.51
C GLU A 57 -14.48 -14.01 5.80
N PRO A 58 -15.05 -13.52 6.92
CA PRO A 58 -15.80 -12.26 7.04
C PRO A 58 -14.92 -11.03 7.36
N ARG A 59 -13.58 -11.13 7.29
CA ARG A 59 -12.70 -10.02 7.65
C ARG A 59 -12.68 -8.93 6.59
N VAL A 60 -12.61 -7.69 7.05
CA VAL A 60 -12.52 -6.48 6.21
C VAL A 60 -11.34 -5.64 6.69
N ASP A 61 -10.55 -5.12 5.75
CA ASP A 61 -9.38 -4.31 6.04
C ASP A 61 -9.86 -2.87 6.27
N ASN A 62 -10.06 -2.53 7.54
CA ASN A 62 -10.46 -1.20 8.02
C ASN A 62 -9.36 -0.59 8.91
N TYR A 63 -8.09 -0.88 8.62
CA TYR A 63 -6.97 -0.42 9.44
C TYR A 63 -6.59 1.02 9.15
N ASN A 64 -6.62 1.88 10.16
CA ASN A 64 -6.13 3.26 10.07
C ASN A 64 -4.59 3.37 10.07
N HIS A 65 -3.88 2.27 10.36
CA HIS A 65 -2.41 2.22 10.34
C HIS A 65 -1.96 1.06 9.47
N LEU A 66 -1.04 1.32 8.53
CA LEU A 66 -0.61 0.32 7.55
C LEU A 66 0.21 -0.81 8.18
N ASP A 67 0.88 -0.57 9.31
CA ASP A 67 1.59 -1.60 10.06
C ASP A 67 0.64 -2.67 10.62
N SER A 68 -0.54 -2.26 11.07
CA SER A 68 -1.61 -3.12 11.56
C SER A 68 -2.18 -3.96 10.42
N ALA A 69 -2.37 -3.38 9.24
CA ALA A 69 -2.79 -4.11 8.04
C ALA A 69 -1.78 -5.21 7.64
N MET A 70 -0.48 -4.99 7.84
CA MET A 70 0.54 -5.99 7.49
C MET A 70 0.39 -7.29 8.30
N VAL A 71 -0.11 -7.23 9.53
CA VAL A 71 -0.34 -8.41 10.38
C VAL A 71 -1.30 -9.39 9.70
N GLU A 72 -2.30 -8.88 8.98
CA GLU A 72 -3.28 -9.72 8.29
C GLU A 72 -2.87 -10.07 6.86
N ILE A 73 -2.10 -9.21 6.19
CA ILE A 73 -1.67 -9.41 4.80
C ILE A 73 -0.49 -10.39 4.71
N LEU A 74 0.47 -10.32 5.63
CA LEU A 74 1.67 -11.14 5.63
C LEU A 74 1.38 -12.66 5.56
N PRO A 75 0.45 -13.25 6.34
CA PRO A 75 0.19 -14.69 6.31
C PRO A 75 -0.58 -15.17 5.07
N LEU A 76 -1.11 -14.27 4.23
CA LEU A 76 -1.89 -14.68 3.05
C LEU A 76 -1.00 -15.14 1.89
N ASP A 77 -1.38 -16.24 1.25
CA ASP A 77 -0.73 -16.67 0.01
C ASP A 77 -1.01 -15.73 -1.17
N THR A 78 -0.06 -15.67 -2.10
CA THR A 78 -0.29 -15.05 -3.41
C THR A 78 -1.21 -15.91 -4.25
N VAL A 79 -2.13 -15.29 -5.00
CA VAL A 79 -3.12 -15.97 -5.85
C VAL A 79 -2.62 -16.25 -7.27
N PHE A 80 -1.48 -15.66 -7.67
CA PHE A 80 -0.71 -16.00 -8.86
C PHE A 80 0.73 -15.50 -8.73
N LYS A 81 1.62 -15.95 -9.63
CA LYS A 81 3.02 -15.52 -9.67
C LYS A 81 3.12 -14.01 -10.02
N PRO A 82 3.90 -13.19 -9.28
CA PRO A 82 4.05 -11.78 -9.60
C PRO A 82 4.46 -11.53 -11.06
N GLY A 83 3.81 -10.57 -11.71
CA GLY A 83 4.06 -10.15 -13.09
C GLY A 83 3.39 -10.99 -14.18
N THR A 84 2.67 -12.07 -13.86
CA THR A 84 2.09 -12.95 -14.89
C THR A 84 0.63 -12.65 -15.23
N ARG A 85 -0.10 -11.95 -14.36
CA ARG A 85 -1.53 -11.63 -14.54
C ARG A 85 -1.84 -10.25 -13.97
N PHE A 86 -2.94 -9.67 -14.45
CA PHE A 86 -3.57 -8.49 -13.86
C PHE A 86 -4.73 -8.93 -12.97
N GLN A 87 -4.80 -8.43 -11.74
CA GLN A 87 -5.96 -8.57 -10.86
C GLN A 87 -6.07 -7.37 -9.91
N TYR A 88 -7.11 -6.58 -10.12
CA TYR A 88 -7.40 -5.41 -9.30
C TYR A 88 -7.67 -5.79 -7.84
N GLY A 89 -7.18 -4.97 -6.90
CA GLY A 89 -7.31 -5.21 -5.47
C GLY A 89 -6.76 -4.08 -4.61
N GLY A 90 -7.06 -4.12 -3.30
CA GLY A 90 -6.65 -3.12 -2.33
C GLY A 90 -5.44 -3.50 -1.48
N LEU A 91 -5.25 -4.78 -1.13
CA LEU A 91 -4.18 -5.20 -0.21
C LEU A 91 -2.76 -4.91 -0.75
N ALA A 92 -2.57 -5.05 -2.06
CA ALA A 92 -1.29 -4.73 -2.70
C ALA A 92 -0.88 -3.27 -2.47
N MET A 93 -1.84 -2.34 -2.48
CA MET A 93 -1.55 -0.92 -2.27
C MET A 93 -1.22 -0.62 -0.81
N GLN A 94 -1.78 -1.37 0.16
CA GLN A 94 -1.40 -1.22 1.57
C GLN A 94 0.09 -1.54 1.78
N ILE A 95 0.60 -2.60 1.13
CA ILE A 95 2.03 -2.94 1.16
C ILE A 95 2.86 -1.80 0.55
N ALA A 96 2.42 -1.25 -0.60
CA ALA A 96 3.13 -0.15 -1.26
C ALA A 96 3.19 1.12 -0.39
N GLY A 97 2.08 1.48 0.28
CA GLY A 97 2.06 2.56 1.24
C GLY A 97 2.99 2.31 2.41
N ARG A 98 3.01 1.08 2.95
CA ARG A 98 3.90 0.71 4.06
C ARG A 98 5.38 0.80 3.70
N MET A 99 5.75 0.48 2.45
CA MET A 99 7.11 0.71 1.93
C MET A 99 7.46 2.21 1.95
N ALA A 100 6.53 3.09 1.56
CA ALA A 100 6.72 4.54 1.59
C ALA A 100 6.85 5.08 3.02
N GLU A 101 6.08 4.55 3.98
CA GLU A 101 6.23 4.88 5.40
C GLU A 101 7.62 4.48 5.92
N LYS A 102 8.12 3.30 5.54
CA LYS A 102 9.48 2.87 5.92
C LYS A 102 10.58 3.73 5.32
N ALA A 103 10.40 4.22 4.10
CA ALA A 103 11.37 5.08 3.43
C ALA A 103 11.50 6.47 4.08
N THR A 104 10.46 6.93 4.75
CA THR A 104 10.37 8.30 5.30
C THR A 104 10.37 8.34 6.83
N GLY A 105 9.99 7.25 7.49
CA GLY A 105 9.74 7.20 8.93
C GLY A 105 8.44 7.88 9.37
N LYS A 106 7.54 8.22 8.44
CA LYS A 106 6.25 8.88 8.70
C LYS A 106 5.07 7.99 8.30
N GLU A 107 3.92 8.19 8.93
CA GLU A 107 2.67 7.51 8.56
C GLU A 107 2.12 8.02 7.22
N PHE A 108 1.35 7.19 6.52
CA PHE A 108 0.87 7.49 5.17
C PHE A 108 -0.02 8.73 5.11
N GLU A 109 -0.89 8.95 6.10
CA GLU A 109 -1.73 10.16 6.15
C GLU A 109 -0.85 11.42 6.24
N THR A 110 0.16 11.41 7.10
CA THR A 110 1.12 12.53 7.20
C THR A 110 1.85 12.77 5.89
N LEU A 111 2.22 11.70 5.16
CA LEU A 111 2.83 11.82 3.84
C LEU A 111 1.87 12.45 2.83
N PHE A 112 0.61 12.05 2.84
CA PHE A 112 -0.41 12.66 1.99
C PHE A 112 -0.59 14.15 2.31
N GLU A 113 -0.73 14.50 3.59
CA GLU A 113 -0.90 15.88 4.04
C GLU A 113 0.28 16.76 3.60
N GLU A 114 1.51 16.36 3.93
CA GLU A 114 2.71 17.17 3.69
C GLU A 114 3.09 17.25 2.20
N LEU A 115 2.97 16.14 1.46
CA LEU A 115 3.52 16.06 0.10
C LEU A 115 2.51 16.47 -0.98
N ILE A 116 1.21 16.32 -0.72
CA ILE A 116 0.16 16.53 -1.72
C ILE A 116 -0.87 17.55 -1.22
N ALA A 117 -1.51 17.30 -0.07
CA ALA A 117 -2.69 18.04 0.33
C ALA A 117 -2.39 19.50 0.67
N GLN A 118 -1.38 19.77 1.52
CA GLN A 118 -1.00 21.12 1.92
C GLN A 118 -0.47 21.95 0.73
N PRO A 119 0.46 21.45 -0.11
CA PRO A 119 0.96 22.21 -1.26
C PRO A 119 -0.11 22.54 -2.31
N LEU A 120 -1.17 21.73 -2.41
CA LEU A 120 -2.28 21.90 -3.35
C LEU A 120 -3.55 22.48 -2.71
N GLU A 121 -3.47 22.90 -1.44
CA GLU A 121 -4.59 23.46 -0.67
C GLU A 121 -5.85 22.57 -0.60
N MET A 122 -5.68 21.25 -0.56
CA MET A 122 -6.76 20.27 -0.41
C MET A 122 -7.22 20.21 1.06
N ARG A 123 -8.15 21.08 1.46
CA ARG A 123 -8.57 21.26 2.87
C ARG A 123 -9.56 20.23 3.41
N ASN A 124 -10.17 19.43 2.54
CA ASN A 124 -11.25 18.50 2.88
C ASN A 124 -10.99 17.11 2.29
N SER A 125 -9.75 16.64 2.37
CA SER A 125 -9.33 15.34 1.86
C SER A 125 -8.46 14.66 2.90
N HIS A 126 -8.65 13.36 3.07
CA HIS A 126 -7.89 12.51 3.98
C HIS A 126 -8.02 11.05 3.53
N PHE A 127 -7.04 10.20 3.87
CA PHE A 127 -7.15 8.73 3.77
C PHE A 127 -7.60 8.10 5.08
N THR A 128 -7.22 8.70 6.22
CA THR A 128 -7.64 8.26 7.56
C THR A 128 -8.43 9.36 8.28
N PRO A 129 -9.39 9.02 9.15
CA PRO A 129 -9.87 7.67 9.43
C PRO A 129 -10.63 7.06 8.24
N ILE A 130 -10.57 5.73 8.11
CA ILE A 130 -11.35 4.98 7.13
C ILE A 130 -12.83 5.05 7.50
N ASN A 131 -13.68 5.33 6.52
CA ASN A 131 -15.12 5.20 6.69
C ASN A 131 -15.53 3.72 6.68
N THR A 132 -16.11 3.25 7.78
CA THR A 132 -16.61 1.88 7.93
C THR A 132 -18.05 1.69 7.44
N ASP A 133 -18.72 2.76 7.05
CA ASP A 133 -20.10 2.71 6.56
C ASP A 133 -20.13 2.26 5.09
N GLY A 134 -20.68 1.06 4.84
CA GLY A 134 -21.16 0.66 3.52
C GLY A 134 -20.09 0.30 2.46
N GLY A 135 -18.87 -0.06 2.84
CA GLY A 135 -17.81 -0.44 1.88
C GLY A 135 -16.80 -1.49 2.38
N HIS A 136 -16.09 -2.12 1.43
CA HIS A 136 -15.01 -3.11 1.66
C HIS A 136 -13.68 -2.59 1.08
N ALA A 137 -13.36 -1.34 1.38
CA ALA A 137 -12.25 -0.63 0.75
C ALA A 137 -11.17 -0.34 1.80
N PRO A 138 -10.00 -0.98 1.72
CA PRO A 138 -8.89 -0.66 2.61
C PRO A 138 -8.39 0.78 2.39
N MET A 139 -7.59 1.31 3.32
CA MET A 139 -7.12 2.71 3.33
C MET A 139 -6.74 3.22 1.93
N LEU A 140 -5.87 2.46 1.24
CA LEU A 140 -5.34 2.83 -0.08
C LEU A 140 -6.13 2.27 -1.28
N ALA A 141 -7.45 2.14 -1.17
CA ALA A 141 -8.34 1.65 -2.22
C ALA A 141 -8.84 2.71 -3.21
#